data_AF-A0A953MY96-F1
#
_entry.id   AF-A0A953MY96-F1
#
_cell.length_a   1.000
_cell.length_b   1.000
_cell.length_c   1.000
_cell.angle_alpha   90.00
_cell.angle_beta   90.00
_cell.angle_gamma   90.00
#
_symmetry.space_group_name_H-M   'P 1'
#
loop_
_entity.id
_entity.type
_entity.pdbx_description
1 polymer ?
#
loop_
_entity_poly.entity_id
_entity_poly.type
_entity_poly.pdbx_seq_one_letter_code
_entity_poly.pdbx_strand_id
1 'polypeptide(L)'
;MAKSTPSLFGVQNSNRDFSSRDSWSKNKFNSSFPASLIAYMDSKGLPCVYLTMDGKGNVVKKAITAKELFGKSPLDPDLYYSFESAYTPFQPITIGKPPTVDLMLLDTNSAKVISGYEIKLTTLPDESTHKLSAEKQGCELVIRMPSIHFLACSLAKAYKGEHRKLEKYFGKNGFGNAANYVEAAQVNPQLGEISKRLNDLILANVPSQKPFMIQPIWKTNGKTGILADNCFDVFVWSDMAFTKLFMPDARSSPADPTIAVNRPTRAMIQLFFMLNEFARNGSFDPVDIFNKLSYTMKNDKAFSIPGRKTNALMACKELTTPRISKHELKNIILGGGQNLLSPERRLDALIVSSPELFV
;
A
#
# COMPACT_ATOMS: atom_id res chain seq x y z
N MET A 1 15.86 32.85 20.02
CA MET A 1 14.97 31.67 19.84
C MET A 1 15.87 30.46 19.71
N ALA A 2 15.72 29.44 20.57
CA ALA A 2 16.50 28.21 20.41
C ALA A 2 16.21 27.64 19.00
N LYS A 3 17.24 27.37 18.21
CA LYS A 3 17.09 26.69 16.91
C LYS A 3 16.41 25.35 17.20
N SER A 4 15.13 25.22 16.85
CA SER A 4 14.44 23.93 16.91
C SER A 4 15.05 23.01 15.87
N THR A 5 15.44 21.80 16.28
CA THR A 5 16.05 20.82 15.39
C THR A 5 15.02 20.34 14.36
N PRO A 6 15.39 20.27 13.06
CA PRO A 6 14.55 19.69 12.03
C PRO A 6 14.00 18.32 12.43
N SER A 7 12.69 18.14 12.30
CA SER A 7 12.01 16.90 12.69
C SER A 7 10.65 16.75 12.01
N LEU A 8 10.09 15.54 12.09
CA LEU A 8 8.71 15.26 11.72
C LEU A 8 7.86 15.01 12.97
N PHE A 9 6.68 15.61 13.04
CA PHE A 9 5.75 15.45 14.15
C PHE A 9 5.48 13.96 14.47
N GLY A 10 5.58 13.60 15.75
CA GLY A 10 5.32 12.24 16.25
C GLY A 10 6.37 11.17 15.91
N VAL A 11 7.30 11.41 14.98
CA VAL A 11 8.36 10.45 14.64
C VAL A 11 9.57 10.67 15.56
N GLN A 12 9.49 10.16 16.79
CA GLN A 12 10.51 10.35 17.82
C GLN A 12 11.67 9.35 17.70
N ASN A 13 11.37 8.04 17.71
CA ASN A 13 12.38 6.99 17.57
C ASN A 13 12.32 6.38 16.18
N SER A 14 13.42 6.42 15.44
CA SER A 14 13.43 6.04 14.02
C SER A 14 14.81 5.58 13.57
N ASN A 15 14.85 4.77 12.51
CA ASN A 15 16.10 4.45 11.81
C ASN A 15 16.56 5.57 10.85
N ARG A 16 15.81 6.67 10.80
CA ARG A 16 16.13 7.91 10.08
C ARG A 16 16.34 9.05 11.05
N ASP A 17 17.47 9.74 10.91
CA ASP A 17 17.80 10.95 11.66
C ASP A 17 17.31 12.18 10.89
N PHE A 18 16.23 12.82 11.36
CA PHE A 18 15.66 14.00 10.71
C PHE A 18 16.41 15.30 11.02
N SER A 19 17.41 15.29 11.90
CA SER A 19 18.32 16.43 12.03
C SER A 19 19.28 16.53 10.84
N SER A 20 19.48 15.42 10.11
CA SER A 20 20.33 15.30 8.93
C SER A 20 19.56 15.45 7.62
N ARG A 21 20.14 16.17 6.66
CA ARG A 21 19.57 16.39 5.30
C ARG A 21 19.27 15.10 4.55
N ASP A 22 20.00 14.02 4.80
CA ASP A 22 19.83 12.73 4.12
C ASP A 22 18.39 12.18 4.28
N SER A 23 17.81 12.30 5.48
CA SER A 23 16.43 11.87 5.79
C SER A 23 15.34 12.68 5.09
N TRP A 24 15.69 13.84 4.52
CA TRP A 24 14.81 14.72 3.76
C TRP A 24 14.93 14.54 2.23
N SER A 25 15.73 13.56 1.78
CA SER A 25 15.79 13.20 0.37
C SER A 25 14.43 12.73 -0.17
N LYS A 26 14.21 12.90 -1.47
CA LYS A 26 12.96 12.49 -2.16
C LYS A 26 12.50 11.06 -1.87
N ASN A 27 13.41 10.12 -1.62
CA ASN A 27 13.04 8.73 -1.36
C ASN A 27 12.63 8.51 0.10
N LYS A 28 13.34 9.15 1.04
CA LYS A 28 13.09 9.01 2.48
C LYS A 28 11.91 9.86 2.92
N PHE A 29 11.83 11.12 2.52
CA PHE A 29 10.72 11.99 2.93
C PHE A 29 9.34 11.43 2.54
N ASN A 30 9.21 10.89 1.32
CA ASN A 30 7.93 10.37 0.82
C ASN A 30 7.41 9.12 1.58
N SER A 31 8.29 8.36 2.24
CA SER A 31 7.90 7.25 3.13
C SER A 31 7.81 7.68 4.60
N SER A 32 8.52 8.73 5.02
CA SER A 32 8.46 9.25 6.39
C SER A 32 7.27 10.17 6.67
N PHE A 33 6.98 11.12 5.79
CA PHE A 33 5.92 12.12 5.95
C PHE A 33 4.55 11.50 6.26
N PRO A 34 4.14 10.38 5.64
CA PRO A 34 2.86 9.74 5.93
C PRO A 34 2.69 9.32 7.39
N ALA A 35 3.75 8.83 8.04
CA ALA A 35 3.70 8.46 9.46
C ALA A 35 3.46 9.71 10.34
N SER A 36 4.14 10.81 10.01
CA SER A 36 3.96 12.11 10.68
C SER A 36 2.58 12.70 10.48
N LEU A 37 2.04 12.62 9.26
CA LEU A 37 0.68 13.06 8.95
C LEU A 37 -0.36 12.29 9.78
N ILE A 38 -0.20 10.97 9.92
CA ILE A 38 -1.09 10.15 10.76
C ILE A 38 -0.98 10.55 12.23
N ALA A 39 0.23 10.73 12.76
CA ALA A 39 0.42 11.19 14.14
C ALA A 39 -0.25 12.55 14.36
N TYR A 40 -0.13 13.46 13.39
CA TYR A 40 -0.77 14.77 13.47
C TYR A 40 -2.29 14.69 13.43
N MET A 41 -2.86 13.87 12.53
CA MET A 41 -4.30 13.61 12.49
C MET A 41 -4.80 13.04 13.82
N ASP A 42 -4.06 12.13 14.45
CA ASP A 42 -4.40 11.56 15.76
C ASP A 42 -4.45 12.64 16.85
N SER A 43 -3.48 13.57 16.85
CA SER A 43 -3.48 14.71 17.79
C SER A 43 -4.69 15.64 17.64
N LYS A 44 -5.36 15.61 16.47
CA LYS A 44 -6.59 16.35 16.17
C LYS A 44 -7.85 15.50 16.36
N GLY A 45 -7.73 14.25 16.82
CA GLY A 45 -8.85 13.32 16.95
C GLY A 45 -9.44 12.85 15.62
N LEU A 46 -8.66 12.88 14.54
CA LEU A 46 -9.11 12.53 13.19
C LEU A 46 -8.66 11.09 12.83
N PRO A 47 -9.59 10.12 12.73
CA PRO A 47 -9.23 8.79 12.27
C PRO A 47 -8.96 8.76 10.76
N CYS A 48 -8.15 7.80 10.32
CA CYS A 48 -7.91 7.53 8.90
C CYS A 48 -9.14 6.85 8.26
N VAL A 49 -9.29 7.00 6.93
CA VAL A 49 -10.34 6.31 6.17
C VAL A 49 -9.87 4.88 5.86
N TYR A 50 -10.48 3.89 6.50
CA TYR A 50 -10.13 2.48 6.32
C TYR A 50 -11.00 1.80 5.26
N LEU A 51 -10.39 1.45 4.13
CA LEU A 51 -10.99 0.73 3.02
C LEU A 51 -10.91 -0.77 3.31
N THR A 52 -12.07 -1.33 3.60
CA THR A 52 -12.27 -2.75 3.93
C THR A 52 -13.13 -3.43 2.88
N MET A 53 -13.10 -4.76 2.86
CA MET A 53 -14.00 -5.57 2.03
C MET A 53 -15.17 -6.07 2.88
N ASP A 54 -16.39 -6.05 2.34
CA ASP A 54 -17.56 -6.69 2.95
C ASP A 54 -17.69 -8.17 2.55
N GLY A 55 -18.64 -8.91 3.16
CA GLY A 55 -18.87 -10.33 2.85
C GLY A 55 -19.37 -10.61 1.42
N LYS A 56 -19.76 -9.57 0.66
CA LYS A 56 -20.15 -9.64 -0.75
C LYS A 56 -18.99 -9.28 -1.68
N GLY A 57 -17.83 -8.93 -1.13
CA GLY A 57 -16.66 -8.51 -1.88
C GLY A 57 -16.66 -7.05 -2.31
N ASN A 58 -17.52 -6.19 -1.75
CA ASN A 58 -17.49 -4.75 -2.06
C ASN A 58 -16.51 -4.01 -1.15
N VAL A 59 -15.89 -2.94 -1.66
CA VAL A 59 -15.09 -2.05 -0.82
C VAL A 59 -16.02 -1.13 -0.03
N VAL A 60 -15.90 -1.16 1.30
CA VAL A 60 -16.65 -0.33 2.24
C VAL A 60 -15.67 0.48 3.10
N LYS A 61 -16.08 1.70 3.46
CA LYS A 61 -15.27 2.62 4.26
C LYS A 61 -15.64 2.51 5.74
N LYS A 62 -14.62 2.41 6.58
CA LYS A 62 -14.70 2.48 8.04
C LYS A 62 -13.73 3.56 8.54
N ALA A 63 -13.82 3.92 9.81
CA ALA A 63 -12.78 4.69 10.47
C ALA A 63 -11.75 3.72 11.09
N ILE A 64 -10.48 4.11 11.10
CA ILE A 64 -9.44 3.47 11.92
C ILE A 64 -8.63 4.57 12.62
N THR A 65 -8.53 4.49 13.94
CA THR A 65 -7.70 5.43 14.71
C THR A 65 -6.22 5.17 14.45
N ALA A 66 -5.37 6.17 14.69
CA ALA A 66 -3.93 5.93 14.54
C ALA A 66 -3.41 4.91 15.55
N LYS A 67 -3.98 4.88 16.77
CA LYS A 67 -3.68 3.86 17.77
C LYS A 67 -4.02 2.44 17.31
N GLU A 68 -5.19 2.24 16.70
CA GLU A 68 -5.56 0.93 16.13
C GLU A 68 -4.68 0.55 14.93
N LEU A 69 -4.36 1.52 14.06
CA LEU A 69 -3.50 1.30 12.91
C LEU A 69 -2.05 0.99 13.34
N PHE A 70 -1.48 1.73 14.28
CA PHE A 70 -0.09 1.55 14.71
C PHE A 70 0.07 0.48 15.79
N GLY A 71 -1.05 -0.01 16.36
CA GLY A 71 -1.10 -0.88 17.53
C GLY A 71 -0.71 -0.19 18.84
N LYS A 72 -0.28 1.07 18.78
CA LYS A 72 0.16 1.91 19.90
C LYS A 72 -0.05 3.38 19.51
N SER A 73 -0.06 4.28 20.49
CA SER A 73 -0.18 5.72 20.19
C SER A 73 0.99 6.15 19.27
N PRO A 74 0.77 6.95 18.21
CA PRO A 74 1.86 7.49 17.39
C PRO A 74 2.86 8.32 18.18
N LEU A 75 2.43 8.90 19.31
CA LEU A 75 3.25 9.73 20.19
C LEU A 75 3.85 8.95 21.36
N ASP A 76 3.71 7.63 21.36
CA ASP A 76 4.22 6.80 22.44
C ASP A 76 5.76 6.76 22.42
N PRO A 77 6.43 7.03 23.56
CA PRO A 77 7.89 7.08 23.63
C PRO A 77 8.56 5.73 23.33
N ASP A 78 7.84 4.61 23.38
CA ASP A 78 8.41 3.30 23.05
C ASP A 78 8.08 2.84 21.62
N LEU A 79 7.39 3.67 20.83
CA LEU A 79 7.11 3.36 19.43
C LEU A 79 8.33 3.69 18.58
N TYR A 80 8.82 2.70 17.84
CA TYR A 80 9.93 2.86 16.91
C TYR A 80 9.46 2.73 15.46
N TYR A 81 9.83 3.73 14.65
CA TYR A 81 9.53 3.83 13.23
C TYR A 81 10.72 3.32 12.40
N SER A 82 10.63 2.08 11.91
CA SER A 82 11.66 1.47 11.07
C SER A 82 11.26 1.55 9.60
N PHE A 83 11.82 2.49 8.86
CA PHE A 83 11.51 2.69 7.45
C PHE A 83 12.33 1.77 6.55
N GLU A 84 11.76 1.38 5.40
CA GLU A 84 12.43 0.59 4.36
C GLU A 84 13.14 -0.65 4.91
N SER A 85 12.45 -1.38 5.77
CA SER A 85 13.03 -2.48 6.58
C SER A 85 12.47 -3.83 6.18
N ALA A 86 13.31 -4.86 6.28
CA ALA A 86 12.89 -6.24 6.05
C ALA A 86 11.85 -6.66 7.11
N TYR A 87 10.68 -7.13 6.67
CA TYR A 87 9.60 -7.54 7.56
C TYR A 87 9.78 -8.99 8.00
N THR A 88 10.65 -9.17 9.00
CA THR A 88 11.06 -10.48 9.53
C THR A 88 9.92 -11.40 10.00
N PRO A 89 8.72 -10.94 10.43
CA PRO A 89 7.63 -11.84 10.78
C PRO A 89 7.16 -12.77 9.64
N PHE A 90 7.52 -12.45 8.40
CA PHE A 90 7.20 -13.26 7.21
C PHE A 90 8.33 -14.18 6.74
N GLN A 91 9.50 -14.18 7.39
CA GLN A 91 10.60 -15.08 7.05
C GLN A 91 10.20 -16.57 6.94
N PRO A 92 9.33 -17.14 7.81
CA PRO A 92 8.95 -18.55 7.71
C PRO A 92 8.04 -18.89 6.52
N ILE A 93 7.53 -17.88 5.79
CA ILE A 93 6.57 -18.05 4.69
C ILE A 93 7.29 -17.97 3.33
N THR A 94 8.49 -17.41 3.29
CA THR A 94 9.19 -17.05 2.06
C THR A 94 10.52 -17.77 1.95
N ILE A 95 10.81 -18.35 0.78
CA ILE A 95 12.14 -18.83 0.45
C ILE A 95 13.00 -17.60 0.07
N GLY A 96 14.18 -17.48 0.68
CA GLY A 96 15.04 -16.31 0.52
C GLY A 96 14.71 -15.17 1.48
N LYS A 97 14.70 -13.93 0.98
CA LYS A 97 14.51 -12.73 1.81
C LYS A 97 13.02 -12.45 2.02
N PRO A 98 12.60 -12.04 3.24
CA PRO A 98 11.24 -11.59 3.50
C PRO A 98 11.00 -10.26 2.76
N PRO A 99 9.74 -9.87 2.55
CA PRO A 99 9.44 -8.58 1.92
C PRO A 99 9.99 -7.42 2.75
N THR A 100 10.53 -6.42 2.07
CA THR A 100 10.80 -5.10 2.67
C THR A 100 9.53 -4.29 2.66
N VAL A 101 9.18 -3.66 3.79
CA VAL A 101 8.05 -2.74 3.91
C VAL A 101 8.54 -1.29 4.01
N ASP A 102 7.71 -0.35 3.58
CA ASP A 102 8.05 1.08 3.62
C ASP A 102 8.08 1.60 5.06
N LEU A 103 7.20 1.09 5.92
CA LEU A 103 7.15 1.38 7.36
C LEU A 103 6.91 0.11 8.16
N MET A 104 7.79 -0.18 9.11
CA MET A 104 7.62 -1.19 10.14
C MET A 104 7.61 -0.52 11.51
N LEU A 105 6.64 -0.88 12.35
CA LEU A 105 6.51 -0.34 13.70
C LEU A 105 6.93 -1.40 14.72
N LEU A 106 7.72 -0.98 15.69
CA LEU A 106 8.21 -1.84 16.77
C LEU A 106 7.94 -1.20 18.12
N ASP A 107 7.74 -2.04 19.12
CA ASP A 107 7.73 -1.64 20.52
C ASP A 107 9.15 -1.84 21.08
N THR A 108 9.82 -0.76 21.49
CA THR A 108 11.21 -0.81 21.97
C THR A 108 11.36 -1.52 23.31
N ASN A 109 10.32 -1.52 24.15
CA ASN A 109 10.35 -2.19 25.46
C ASN A 109 10.32 -3.71 25.32
N SER A 110 9.57 -4.23 24.35
CA SER A 110 9.44 -5.66 24.12
C SER A 110 10.28 -6.19 22.94
N ALA A 111 10.90 -5.30 22.16
CA ALA A 111 11.56 -5.59 20.89
C ALA A 111 10.67 -6.34 19.88
N LYS A 112 9.34 -6.21 20.00
CA LYS A 112 8.38 -6.89 19.12
C LYS A 112 8.01 -6.01 17.95
N VAL A 113 7.93 -6.63 16.77
CA VAL A 113 7.29 -6.02 15.59
C VAL A 113 5.79 -5.97 15.82
N ILE A 114 5.21 -4.78 15.75
CA ILE A 114 3.79 -4.53 15.93
C ILE A 114 3.06 -4.68 14.59
N SER A 115 3.54 -3.97 13.57
CA SER A 115 2.88 -3.91 12.25
C SER A 115 3.85 -3.49 11.16
N GLY A 116 3.45 -3.70 9.90
CA GLY A 116 4.22 -3.31 8.72
C GLY A 116 3.30 -2.85 7.59
N TYR A 117 3.73 -1.85 6.83
CA TYR A 117 2.91 -1.14 5.85
C TYR A 117 3.67 -0.81 4.58
N GLU A 118 2.98 -0.98 3.46
CA GLU A 118 3.31 -0.28 2.21
C GLU A 118 2.82 1.16 2.28
N ILE A 119 3.59 2.09 1.72
CA ILE A 119 3.24 3.51 1.67
C ILE A 119 3.13 3.95 0.20
N LYS A 120 2.02 4.61 -0.13
CA LYS A 120 1.80 5.21 -1.45
C LYS A 120 1.28 6.63 -1.30
N LEU A 121 2.19 7.61 -1.30
CA LEU A 121 1.83 9.02 -1.34
C LEU A 121 1.34 9.41 -2.74
N THR A 122 0.08 9.84 -2.84
CA THR A 122 -0.58 10.04 -4.13
C THR A 122 -1.18 11.43 -4.30
N THR A 123 -1.05 11.99 -5.51
CA THR A 123 -1.61 13.29 -5.89
C THR A 123 -3.09 13.15 -6.25
N LEU A 124 -3.89 14.14 -5.85
CA LEU A 124 -5.30 14.27 -6.21
C LEU A 124 -5.54 15.67 -6.84
N PRO A 125 -6.15 15.79 -8.03
CA PRO A 125 -6.51 14.72 -8.98
C PRO A 125 -5.32 14.19 -9.78
N ASP A 126 -5.49 13.01 -10.37
CA ASP A 126 -4.58 12.45 -11.37
C ASP A 126 -4.84 12.95 -12.80
N GLU A 127 -4.00 12.51 -13.73
CA GLU A 127 -4.12 12.79 -15.16
C GLU A 127 -5.50 12.40 -15.73
N SER A 128 -6.07 11.26 -15.32
CA SER A 128 -7.31 10.73 -15.89
C SER A 128 -8.58 11.43 -15.39
N THR A 129 -8.50 12.17 -14.27
CA THR A 129 -9.66 12.77 -13.59
C THR A 129 -9.56 14.28 -13.35
N HIS A 130 -8.45 14.94 -13.64
CA HIS A 130 -8.26 16.37 -13.35
C HIS A 130 -9.30 17.33 -13.96
N LYS A 131 -9.98 16.93 -15.06
CA LYS A 131 -11.04 17.74 -15.70
C LYS A 131 -12.45 17.41 -15.18
N LEU A 132 -12.58 16.48 -14.23
CA LEU A 132 -13.86 16.08 -13.65
C LEU A 132 -14.18 16.90 -12.40
N SER A 133 -15.45 16.85 -11.97
CA SER A 133 -15.89 17.44 -10.71
C SER A 133 -15.17 16.81 -9.52
N ALA A 134 -15.08 17.52 -8.40
CA ALA A 134 -14.30 17.11 -7.23
C ALA A 134 -14.68 15.71 -6.70
N GLU A 135 -15.96 15.32 -6.82
CA GLU A 135 -16.49 14.03 -6.38
C GLU A 135 -16.02 12.86 -7.28
N LYS A 136 -15.64 13.18 -8.53
CA LYS A 136 -15.17 12.22 -9.54
C LYS A 136 -13.65 12.23 -9.70
N GLN A 137 -12.95 13.05 -8.93
CA GLN A 137 -11.48 13.10 -8.91
C GLN A 137 -10.91 11.92 -8.12
N GLY A 138 -9.83 11.34 -8.62
CA GLY A 138 -9.14 10.25 -7.95
C GLY A 138 -7.62 10.32 -8.17
N CYS A 139 -6.92 9.41 -7.51
CA CYS A 139 -5.46 9.35 -7.54
C CYS A 139 -4.98 8.22 -8.44
N GLU A 140 -3.93 8.46 -9.23
CA GLU A 140 -3.20 7.34 -9.83
C GLU A 140 -2.48 6.57 -8.72
N LEU A 141 -2.56 5.24 -8.77
CA LEU A 141 -1.87 4.36 -7.85
C LEU A 141 -0.94 3.42 -8.61
N VAL A 142 0.35 3.47 -8.32
CA VAL A 142 1.37 2.60 -8.94
C VAL A 142 1.85 1.58 -7.91
N ILE A 143 1.69 0.30 -8.23
CA ILE A 143 2.05 -0.83 -7.37
C ILE A 143 3.29 -1.52 -7.92
N ARG A 144 4.24 -1.85 -7.04
CA ARG A 144 5.47 -2.58 -7.37
C ARG A 144 5.34 -4.07 -7.04
N MET A 145 6.23 -4.87 -7.63
CA MET A 145 6.29 -6.31 -7.41
C MET A 145 6.46 -6.70 -5.92
N PRO A 146 7.30 -6.01 -5.12
CA PRO A 146 7.41 -6.27 -3.67
C PRO A 146 6.09 -6.17 -2.91
N SER A 147 5.18 -5.26 -3.32
CA SER A 147 3.87 -5.13 -2.67
C SER A 147 3.00 -6.39 -2.90
N ILE A 148 3.14 -7.07 -4.04
CA ILE A 148 2.43 -8.33 -4.31
C ILE A 148 3.02 -9.48 -3.49
N HIS A 149 4.34 -9.49 -3.30
CA HIS A 149 5.00 -10.43 -2.39
C HIS A 149 4.56 -10.20 -0.93
N PHE A 150 4.52 -8.93 -0.48
CA PHE A 150 4.03 -8.58 0.85
C PHE A 150 2.57 -8.99 1.06
N LEU A 151 1.71 -8.78 0.06
CA LEU A 151 0.32 -9.23 0.07
C LEU A 151 0.19 -10.76 0.17
N ALA A 152 0.96 -11.51 -0.62
CA ALA A 152 0.96 -12.97 -0.57
C ALA A 152 1.33 -13.47 0.83
N CYS A 153 2.36 -12.88 1.46
CA CYS A 153 2.70 -13.19 2.84
C CYS A 153 1.59 -12.82 3.82
N SER A 154 0.94 -11.67 3.63
CA SER A 154 -0.17 -11.19 4.46
C SER A 154 -1.31 -12.21 4.51
N LEU A 155 -1.70 -12.73 3.34
CA LEU A 155 -2.77 -13.72 3.18
C LEU A 155 -2.33 -15.11 3.68
N ALA A 156 -1.11 -15.55 3.32
CA ALA A 156 -0.56 -16.83 3.77
C ALA A 156 -0.41 -16.92 5.30
N LYS A 157 -0.10 -15.79 5.95
CA LYS A 157 0.06 -15.72 7.41
C LYS A 157 -1.17 -16.20 8.19
N ALA A 158 -2.38 -16.01 7.65
CA ALA A 158 -3.63 -16.50 8.25
C ALA A 158 -3.67 -18.04 8.37
N TYR A 159 -2.83 -18.73 7.60
CA TYR A 159 -2.73 -20.19 7.55
C TYR A 159 -1.37 -20.71 8.02
N LYS A 160 -0.58 -19.88 8.72
CA LYS A 160 0.73 -20.32 9.24
C LYS A 160 0.54 -21.50 10.21
N GLY A 161 1.21 -22.61 9.93
CA GLY A 161 1.08 -23.86 10.70
C GLY A 161 -0.11 -24.73 10.28
N GLU A 162 -1.01 -24.23 9.42
CA GLU A 162 -2.21 -24.92 8.96
C GLU A 162 -2.41 -24.75 7.44
N HIS A 163 -1.30 -24.66 6.68
CA HIS A 163 -1.32 -24.38 5.25
C HIS A 163 -2.16 -25.38 4.45
N ARG A 164 -2.32 -26.62 4.93
CA ARG A 164 -3.22 -27.64 4.34
C ARG A 164 -4.69 -27.23 4.31
N LYS A 165 -5.14 -26.27 5.14
CA LYS A 165 -6.50 -25.70 5.02
C LYS A 165 -6.74 -25.02 3.66
N LEU A 166 -5.67 -24.68 2.93
CA LEU A 166 -5.74 -24.13 1.58
C LEU A 166 -5.99 -25.20 0.50
N GLU A 167 -5.90 -26.50 0.81
CA GLU A 167 -6.21 -27.59 -0.12
C GLU A 167 -7.64 -27.49 -0.68
N LYS A 168 -8.58 -26.91 0.06
CA LYS A 168 -9.95 -26.67 -0.44
C LYS A 168 -10.00 -25.68 -1.61
N TYR A 169 -9.01 -24.79 -1.74
CA TYR A 169 -8.91 -23.81 -2.83
C TYR A 169 -8.00 -24.27 -3.95
N PHE A 170 -6.91 -24.99 -3.65
CA PHE A 170 -5.90 -25.37 -4.65
C PHE A 170 -5.90 -26.87 -5.00
N GLY A 171 -6.60 -27.71 -4.23
CA GLY A 171 -6.51 -29.17 -4.30
C GLY A 171 -5.37 -29.73 -3.45
N LYS A 172 -5.43 -31.05 -3.15
CA LYS A 172 -4.43 -31.75 -2.31
C LYS A 172 -3.00 -31.63 -2.84
N ASN A 173 -2.84 -31.60 -4.16
CA ASN A 173 -1.53 -31.48 -4.83
C ASN A 173 -1.26 -30.06 -5.35
N GLY A 174 -2.12 -29.10 -5.00
CA GLY A 174 -2.15 -27.74 -5.55
C GLY A 174 -2.61 -27.66 -7.01
N PHE A 175 -2.70 -26.42 -7.50
CA PHE A 175 -3.08 -26.05 -8.86
C PHE A 175 -1.86 -26.09 -9.79
N GLY A 176 -1.32 -27.29 -10.05
CA GLY A 176 -0.14 -27.46 -10.91
C GLY A 176 1.11 -26.71 -10.42
N ASN A 177 2.13 -26.62 -11.30
CA ASN A 177 3.36 -25.86 -11.06
C ASN A 177 3.37 -24.59 -11.93
N ALA A 178 3.87 -23.48 -11.41
CA ALA A 178 4.01 -22.21 -12.15
C ALA A 178 4.78 -22.38 -13.48
N ALA A 179 5.73 -23.31 -13.56
CA ALA A 179 6.48 -23.64 -14.78
C ALA A 179 5.60 -24.10 -15.94
N ASN A 180 4.38 -24.57 -15.68
CA ASN A 180 3.43 -25.01 -16.71
C ASN A 180 2.57 -23.86 -17.27
N TYR A 181 2.75 -22.63 -16.75
CA TYR A 181 1.89 -21.49 -17.03
C TYR A 181 2.68 -20.24 -17.41
N VAL A 182 3.86 -20.41 -18.01
CA VAL A 182 4.79 -19.31 -18.34
C VAL A 182 4.36 -18.53 -19.58
N GLU A 183 3.53 -19.14 -20.45
CA GLU A 183 2.99 -18.52 -21.66
C GLU A 183 1.50 -18.15 -21.53
N ALA A 184 1.08 -17.12 -22.27
CA ALA A 184 -0.32 -16.67 -22.32
C ALA A 184 -1.28 -17.82 -22.70
N ALA A 185 -0.93 -18.58 -23.74
CA ALA A 185 -1.71 -19.73 -24.22
C ALA A 185 -1.95 -20.82 -23.16
N GLN A 186 -1.07 -20.93 -22.16
CA GLN A 186 -1.18 -21.91 -21.09
C GLN A 186 -2.09 -21.39 -19.95
N VAL A 187 -1.95 -20.12 -19.58
CA VAL A 187 -2.65 -19.55 -18.41
C VAL A 187 -4.03 -18.99 -18.75
N ASN A 188 -4.21 -18.41 -19.93
CA ASN A 188 -5.45 -17.74 -20.33
C ASN A 188 -6.69 -18.66 -20.24
N PRO A 189 -6.63 -19.94 -20.69
CA PRO A 189 -7.75 -20.86 -20.51
C PRO A 189 -8.16 -21.07 -19.04
N GLN A 190 -7.21 -20.95 -18.10
CA GLN A 190 -7.41 -21.18 -16.67
C GLN A 190 -7.79 -19.91 -15.88
N LEU A 191 -7.80 -18.74 -16.51
CA LEU A 191 -7.99 -17.46 -15.80
C LEU A 191 -9.31 -17.37 -15.04
N GLY A 192 -10.40 -17.91 -15.59
CA GLY A 192 -11.69 -17.94 -14.89
C GLY A 192 -11.62 -18.72 -13.58
N GLU A 193 -10.96 -19.89 -13.59
CA GLU A 193 -10.82 -20.75 -12.43
C GLU A 193 -9.83 -20.17 -11.40
N ILE A 194 -8.71 -19.61 -11.86
CA ILE A 194 -7.74 -18.88 -11.02
C ILE A 194 -8.44 -17.73 -10.28
N SER A 195 -9.17 -16.89 -11.02
CA SER A 195 -9.88 -15.74 -10.45
C SER A 195 -10.93 -16.19 -9.44
N LYS A 196 -11.72 -17.22 -9.78
CA LYS A 196 -12.73 -17.78 -8.87
C LYS A 196 -12.12 -18.30 -7.58
N ARG A 197 -11.11 -19.17 -7.64
CA ARG A 197 -10.47 -19.77 -6.46
C ARG A 197 -9.82 -18.72 -5.57
N LEU A 198 -9.14 -17.73 -6.16
CA LEU A 198 -8.55 -16.64 -5.41
C LEU A 198 -9.62 -15.78 -4.73
N ASN A 199 -10.70 -15.46 -5.43
CA ASN A 199 -11.82 -14.70 -4.87
C ASN A 199 -12.50 -15.46 -3.71
N ASP A 200 -12.72 -16.77 -3.85
CA ASP A 200 -13.29 -17.62 -2.80
C ASP A 200 -12.38 -17.62 -1.55
N LEU A 201 -11.06 -17.67 -1.74
CA LEU A 201 -10.07 -17.53 -0.66
C LEU A 201 -10.16 -16.18 0.03
N ILE A 202 -10.17 -15.08 -0.74
CA ILE A 202 -10.23 -13.71 -0.21
C ILE A 202 -11.52 -13.51 0.60
N LEU A 203 -12.69 -13.87 0.05
CA LEU A 203 -13.98 -13.71 0.71
C LEU A 203 -14.05 -14.47 2.04
N ALA A 204 -13.49 -15.68 2.09
CA ALA A 204 -13.43 -16.45 3.33
C ALA A 204 -12.55 -15.82 4.42
N ASN A 205 -11.65 -14.91 4.07
CA ASN A 205 -10.73 -14.24 4.99
C ASN A 205 -11.11 -12.78 5.28
N VAL A 206 -12.25 -12.30 4.74
CA VAL A 206 -12.80 -10.96 5.03
C VAL A 206 -12.92 -10.67 6.53
N PRO A 207 -13.39 -11.60 7.40
CA PRO A 207 -13.47 -11.34 8.84
C PRO A 207 -12.12 -11.05 9.52
N SER A 208 -11.01 -11.54 8.94
CA SER A 208 -9.65 -11.39 9.46
C SER A 208 -8.78 -10.42 8.67
N GLN A 209 -9.37 -9.63 7.78
CA GLN A 209 -8.66 -8.62 7.01
C GLN A 209 -7.96 -7.61 7.93
N LYS A 210 -6.80 -7.12 7.51
CA LYS A 210 -5.98 -6.21 8.32
C LYS A 210 -5.41 -5.06 7.49
N PRO A 211 -5.06 -3.92 8.12
CA PRO A 211 -4.37 -2.84 7.44
C PRO A 211 -3.12 -3.32 6.72
N PHE A 212 -2.94 -2.89 5.49
CA PHE A 212 -1.90 -3.38 4.58
C PHE A 212 -1.12 -2.24 3.93
N MET A 213 -1.82 -1.25 3.38
CA MET A 213 -1.20 -0.12 2.68
C MET A 213 -1.76 1.20 3.19
N ILE A 214 -0.87 2.13 3.50
CA ILE A 214 -1.18 3.52 3.86
C ILE A 214 -1.04 4.36 2.60
N GLN A 215 -2.14 4.96 2.16
CA GLN A 215 -2.22 5.85 1.01
C GLN A 215 -2.64 7.26 1.49
N PRO A 216 -1.67 8.10 1.87
CA PRO A 216 -1.95 9.52 2.01
C PRO A 216 -2.22 10.15 0.65
N ILE A 217 -3.17 11.07 0.65
CA ILE A 217 -3.47 11.91 -0.51
C ILE A 217 -2.97 13.32 -0.26
N TRP A 218 -2.56 14.00 -1.32
CA TRP A 218 -2.28 15.43 -1.32
C TRP A 218 -2.97 16.10 -2.50
N LYS A 219 -3.92 17.00 -2.19
CA LYS A 219 -4.79 17.63 -3.17
C LYS A 219 -4.22 18.94 -3.70
N THR A 220 -4.27 19.12 -5.01
CA THR A 220 -3.89 20.34 -5.71
C THR A 220 -5.10 21.04 -6.33
N ASN A 221 -4.94 22.32 -6.67
CA ASN A 221 -5.92 23.06 -7.46
C ASN A 221 -5.82 22.59 -8.92
N GLY A 222 -6.58 21.55 -9.28
CA GLY A 222 -6.46 20.90 -10.58
C GLY A 222 -5.05 20.32 -10.78
N LYS A 223 -4.44 20.59 -11.94
CA LYS A 223 -3.05 20.18 -12.26
C LYS A 223 -1.98 21.19 -11.89
N THR A 224 -2.34 22.24 -11.15
CA THR A 224 -1.36 23.25 -10.77
C THR A 224 -0.38 22.69 -9.74
N GLY A 225 0.82 23.27 -9.67
CA GLY A 225 1.76 23.04 -8.57
C GLY A 225 1.38 23.80 -7.31
N ILE A 226 0.08 23.88 -6.98
CA ILE A 226 -0.44 24.61 -5.82
C ILE A 226 -1.38 23.70 -5.04
N LEU A 227 -1.12 23.54 -3.74
CA LEU A 227 -1.99 22.78 -2.84
C LEU A 227 -3.35 23.48 -2.69
N ALA A 228 -4.41 22.68 -2.70
CA ALA A 228 -5.72 23.13 -2.27
C ALA A 228 -5.69 23.52 -0.78
N ASP A 229 -6.63 24.34 -0.32
CA ASP A 229 -6.65 24.76 1.09
C ASP A 229 -6.83 23.57 2.03
N ASN A 230 -7.68 22.63 1.64
CA ASN A 230 -7.93 21.33 2.26
C ASN A 230 -7.26 20.26 1.39
N CYS A 231 -6.09 19.76 1.80
CA CYS A 231 -5.25 19.00 0.90
C CYS A 231 -4.72 17.67 1.39
N PHE A 232 -4.63 17.41 2.70
CA PHE A 232 -4.14 16.12 3.17
C PHE A 232 -5.22 15.29 3.86
N ASP A 233 -5.22 14.01 3.55
CA ASP A 233 -5.97 12.97 4.27
C ASP A 233 -5.26 11.63 4.09
N VAL A 234 -5.66 10.62 4.86
CA VAL A 234 -5.05 9.30 4.85
C VAL A 234 -6.09 8.22 4.65
N PHE A 235 -5.91 7.46 3.57
CA PHE A 235 -6.65 6.25 3.30
C PHE A 235 -5.79 5.03 3.66
N VAL A 236 -6.37 4.06 4.33
CA VAL A 236 -5.72 2.80 4.67
C VAL A 236 -6.44 1.69 3.92
N TRP A 237 -5.72 0.87 3.18
CA TRP A 237 -6.29 -0.29 2.51
C TRP A 237 -6.05 -1.52 3.36
N SER A 238 -7.09 -2.32 3.56
CA SER A 238 -6.92 -3.70 4.02
C SER A 238 -6.26 -4.55 2.93
N ASP A 239 -5.61 -5.64 3.34
CA ASP A 239 -5.06 -6.63 2.41
C ASP A 239 -6.14 -7.18 1.45
N MET A 240 -7.36 -7.41 1.95
CA MET A 240 -8.48 -7.87 1.12
C MET A 240 -8.96 -6.77 0.15
N ALA A 241 -9.23 -5.55 0.62
CA ALA A 241 -9.71 -4.46 -0.26
C ALA A 241 -8.68 -4.10 -1.35
N PHE A 242 -7.39 -4.22 -1.04
CA PHE A 242 -6.31 -4.00 -2.00
C PHE A 242 -6.42 -4.92 -3.23
N THR A 243 -6.95 -6.14 -3.08
CA THR A 243 -7.12 -7.09 -4.21
C THR A 243 -8.04 -6.55 -5.32
N LYS A 244 -8.99 -5.68 -4.98
CA LYS A 244 -9.89 -5.04 -5.96
C LYS A 244 -9.20 -4.11 -6.95
N LEU A 245 -7.97 -3.70 -6.64
CA LEU A 245 -7.19 -2.90 -7.57
C LEU A 245 -6.80 -3.70 -8.83
N PHE A 246 -6.56 -5.01 -8.71
CA PHE A 246 -6.03 -5.80 -9.82
C PHE A 246 -6.85 -7.04 -10.19
N MET A 247 -7.76 -7.50 -9.33
CA MET A 247 -8.68 -8.57 -9.70
C MET A 247 -9.70 -8.08 -10.74
N PRO A 248 -9.98 -8.88 -11.79
CA PRO A 248 -10.98 -8.54 -12.80
C PRO A 248 -12.40 -8.70 -12.24
N ASP A 249 -13.32 -7.84 -12.68
CA ASP A 249 -14.75 -7.99 -12.38
C ASP A 249 -15.38 -9.15 -13.17
N ALA A 250 -14.87 -9.42 -14.37
CA ALA A 250 -15.28 -10.54 -15.22
C ALA A 250 -14.56 -11.84 -14.82
N ARG A 251 -15.34 -12.90 -14.61
CA ARG A 251 -14.85 -14.25 -14.22
C ARG A 251 -14.56 -15.17 -15.41
N SER A 252 -14.59 -14.65 -16.63
CA SER A 252 -14.45 -15.45 -17.84
C SER A 252 -13.01 -15.45 -18.35
N SER A 253 -12.55 -16.61 -18.78
CA SER A 253 -11.32 -16.72 -19.58
C SER A 253 -11.47 -15.95 -20.89
N PRO A 254 -10.38 -15.40 -21.45
CA PRO A 254 -10.42 -14.76 -22.76
C PRO A 254 -10.83 -15.75 -23.85
N ALA A 255 -11.55 -15.28 -24.88
CA ALA A 255 -11.92 -16.12 -26.02
C ALA A 255 -10.70 -16.55 -26.84
N ASP A 256 -9.75 -15.63 -27.06
CA ASP A 256 -8.45 -15.92 -27.66
C ASP A 256 -7.45 -16.28 -26.56
N PRO A 257 -6.97 -17.54 -26.48
CA PRO A 257 -6.03 -17.96 -25.45
C PRO A 257 -4.64 -17.35 -25.62
N THR A 258 -4.31 -16.77 -26.78
CA THR A 258 -2.99 -16.19 -27.06
C THR A 258 -2.88 -14.71 -26.70
N ILE A 259 -4.00 -14.07 -26.32
CA ILE A 259 -4.02 -12.64 -25.99
C ILE A 259 -3.01 -12.31 -24.88
N ALA A 260 -2.29 -11.20 -25.04
CA ALA A 260 -1.28 -10.77 -24.09
C ALA A 260 -1.87 -10.58 -22.68
N VAL A 261 -1.22 -11.19 -21.68
CA VAL A 261 -1.61 -11.04 -20.27
C VAL A 261 -1.28 -9.64 -19.80
N ASN A 262 -2.29 -8.86 -19.43
CA ASN A 262 -2.07 -7.50 -18.92
C ASN A 262 -1.47 -7.50 -17.50
N ARG A 263 -0.93 -6.34 -17.09
CA ARG A 263 -0.22 -6.16 -15.81
C ARG A 263 -1.05 -6.53 -14.57
N PRO A 264 -2.29 -6.02 -14.37
CA PRO A 264 -3.17 -6.47 -13.28
C PRO A 264 -3.42 -7.98 -13.26
N THR A 265 -3.75 -8.58 -14.41
CA THR A 265 -3.99 -10.03 -14.52
C THR A 265 -2.75 -10.83 -14.16
N ARG A 266 -1.56 -10.39 -14.61
CA ARG A 266 -0.29 -11.00 -14.20
C ARG A 266 -0.09 -10.95 -12.68
N ALA A 267 -0.35 -9.80 -12.04
CA ALA A 267 -0.22 -9.69 -10.58
C ALA A 267 -1.19 -10.63 -9.84
N MET A 268 -2.41 -10.83 -10.36
CA MET A 268 -3.36 -11.82 -9.86
C MET A 268 -2.81 -13.25 -9.99
N ILE A 269 -2.28 -13.60 -11.17
CA ILE A 269 -1.69 -14.92 -11.43
C ILE A 269 -0.50 -15.17 -10.48
N GLN A 270 0.39 -14.20 -10.33
CA GLN A 270 1.56 -14.30 -9.45
C GLN A 270 1.16 -14.46 -7.98
N LEU A 271 0.16 -13.69 -7.51
CA LEU A 271 -0.41 -13.87 -6.18
C LEU A 271 -0.97 -15.28 -6.00
N PHE A 272 -1.75 -15.76 -6.98
CA PHE A 272 -2.33 -17.08 -6.96
C PHE A 272 -1.27 -18.18 -6.85
N PHE A 273 -0.20 -18.12 -7.66
CA PHE A 273 0.84 -19.14 -7.62
C PHE A 273 1.72 -19.08 -6.37
N MET A 274 1.94 -17.90 -5.77
CA MET A 274 2.58 -17.80 -4.44
C MET A 274 1.75 -18.50 -3.36
N LEU A 275 0.44 -18.29 -3.35
CA LEU A 275 -0.46 -18.95 -2.40
C LEU A 275 -0.62 -20.45 -2.68
N ASN A 276 -0.58 -20.85 -3.96
CA ASN A 276 -0.59 -22.26 -4.37
C ASN A 276 0.67 -23.01 -3.89
N GLU A 277 1.85 -22.42 -4.04
CA GLU A 277 3.09 -23.02 -3.53
C GLU A 277 3.10 -23.06 -2.00
N PHE A 278 2.65 -21.99 -1.34
CA PHE A 278 2.47 -22.00 0.11
C PHE A 278 1.54 -23.11 0.58
N ALA A 279 0.42 -23.34 -0.11
CA ALA A 279 -0.52 -24.40 0.22
C ALA A 279 0.12 -25.80 0.13
N ARG A 280 1.08 -26.00 -0.76
CA ARG A 280 1.78 -27.28 -0.96
C ARG A 280 2.95 -27.48 0.01
N ASN A 281 3.73 -26.43 0.23
CA ASN A 281 5.06 -26.55 0.85
C ASN A 281 5.15 -25.85 2.21
N GLY A 282 4.16 -25.03 2.58
CA GLY A 282 4.23 -24.13 3.74
C GLY A 282 5.12 -22.89 3.52
N SER A 283 5.70 -22.74 2.33
CA SER A 283 6.48 -21.58 1.89
C SER A 283 6.44 -21.44 0.37
N PHE A 284 6.88 -20.30 -0.18
CA PHE A 284 6.97 -20.06 -1.62
C PHE A 284 8.22 -19.24 -1.98
N ASP A 285 8.70 -19.35 -3.22
CA ASP A 285 9.79 -18.51 -3.75
C ASP A 285 9.22 -17.38 -4.63
N PRO A 286 9.12 -16.13 -4.11
CA PRO A 286 8.58 -15.02 -4.88
C PRO A 286 9.43 -14.66 -6.09
N VAL A 287 10.76 -14.82 -6.01
CA VAL A 287 11.68 -14.44 -7.09
C VAL A 287 11.51 -15.39 -8.26
N ASP A 288 11.48 -16.69 -7.97
CA ASP A 288 11.24 -17.73 -8.98
C ASP A 288 9.88 -17.55 -9.66
N ILE A 289 8.80 -17.34 -8.89
CA ILE A 289 7.45 -17.12 -9.42
C ILE A 289 7.39 -15.87 -10.29
N PHE A 290 7.96 -14.74 -9.84
CA PHE A 290 7.95 -13.50 -10.64
C PHE A 290 8.73 -13.64 -11.95
N ASN A 291 9.84 -14.38 -11.95
CA ASN A 291 10.64 -14.62 -13.14
C ASN A 291 9.91 -15.52 -14.14
N LYS A 292 9.31 -16.61 -13.67
CA LYS A 292 8.54 -17.56 -14.50
C LYS A 292 7.29 -16.91 -15.10
N LEU A 293 6.51 -16.20 -14.27
CA LEU A 293 5.20 -15.66 -14.64
C LEU A 293 5.32 -14.19 -15.07
N SER A 294 6.26 -13.90 -15.98
CA SER A 294 6.54 -12.53 -16.43
C SER A 294 5.72 -12.10 -17.65
N TYR A 295 5.29 -13.06 -18.49
CA TYR A 295 4.53 -12.85 -19.73
C TYR A 295 5.06 -11.68 -20.58
N THR A 296 6.37 -11.68 -20.87
CA THR A 296 7.12 -10.63 -21.61
C THR A 296 7.26 -9.27 -20.93
N MET A 297 6.79 -9.10 -19.69
CA MET A 297 6.83 -7.82 -18.96
C MET A 297 7.86 -7.82 -17.82
N LYS A 298 9.16 -7.87 -18.10
CA LYS A 298 10.21 -7.80 -17.06
C LYS A 298 10.42 -6.37 -16.56
N ASN A 299 9.64 -5.94 -15.56
CA ASN A 299 9.87 -4.68 -14.84
C ASN A 299 9.35 -4.75 -13.40
N ASP A 300 9.91 -3.89 -12.54
CA ASP A 300 9.59 -3.83 -11.11
C ASP A 300 8.16 -3.30 -10.80
N LYS A 301 7.46 -2.76 -11.80
CA LYS A 301 6.07 -2.31 -11.63
C LYS A 301 5.11 -3.49 -11.84
N ALA A 302 4.35 -3.84 -10.81
CA ALA A 302 3.29 -4.83 -10.89
C ALA A 302 2.17 -4.34 -11.83
N PHE A 303 1.59 -3.18 -11.52
CA PHE A 303 0.55 -2.50 -12.31
C PHE A 303 0.38 -1.03 -11.86
N SER A 304 -0.37 -0.25 -12.64
CA SER A 304 -0.88 1.07 -12.23
C SER A 304 -2.38 1.15 -12.46
N ILE A 305 -3.08 1.91 -11.61
CA ILE A 305 -4.53 2.09 -11.64
C ILE A 305 -4.84 3.58 -11.77
N PRO A 306 -5.65 3.99 -12.76
CA PRO A 306 -6.00 5.40 -12.95
C PRO A 306 -6.97 5.89 -11.87
N GLY A 307 -6.99 7.21 -11.68
CA GLY A 307 -7.86 7.93 -10.75
C GLY A 307 -9.33 7.58 -10.87
N ARG A 308 -9.84 7.28 -12.07
CA ARG A 308 -11.23 6.83 -12.25
C ARG A 308 -11.55 5.55 -11.48
N LYS A 309 -10.62 4.59 -11.48
CA LYS A 309 -10.82 3.30 -10.79
C LYS A 309 -10.56 3.42 -9.29
N THR A 310 -9.58 4.23 -8.86
CA THR A 310 -9.39 4.47 -7.42
C THR A 310 -10.53 5.29 -6.82
N ASN A 311 -11.04 6.32 -7.52
CA ASN A 311 -12.22 7.08 -7.10
C ASN A 311 -13.44 6.18 -6.87
N ALA A 312 -13.72 5.23 -7.77
CA ALA A 312 -14.84 4.30 -7.61
C ALA A 312 -14.78 3.50 -6.28
N LEU A 313 -13.58 3.25 -5.75
CA LEU A 313 -13.37 2.55 -4.48
C LEU A 313 -13.28 3.50 -3.29
N MET A 314 -12.70 4.69 -3.48
CA MET A 314 -12.36 5.65 -2.43
C MET A 314 -13.41 6.74 -2.19
N ALA A 315 -14.34 6.97 -3.13
CA ALA A 315 -15.24 8.13 -3.12
C ALA A 315 -15.95 8.32 -1.76
N CYS A 316 -15.64 9.43 -1.11
CA CYS A 316 -16.21 9.87 0.16
C CYS A 316 -15.94 11.36 0.37
N LYS A 317 -16.40 11.91 1.51
CA LYS A 317 -16.22 13.32 1.86
C LYS A 317 -14.74 13.68 1.99
N GLU A 318 -13.94 12.82 2.59
CA GLU A 318 -12.51 13.00 2.83
C GLU A 318 -11.69 13.00 1.53
N LEU A 319 -12.15 12.32 0.48
CA LEU A 319 -11.53 12.41 -0.84
C LEU A 319 -11.89 13.75 -1.52
N THR A 320 -13.13 14.20 -1.35
CA THR A 320 -13.63 15.43 -1.97
C THR A 320 -13.06 16.68 -1.28
N THR A 321 -12.99 16.65 0.04
CA THR A 321 -12.49 17.71 0.92
C THR A 321 -11.62 17.08 2.01
N PRO A 322 -10.32 16.87 1.72
CA PRO A 322 -9.34 16.37 2.69
C PRO A 322 -9.35 17.17 3.99
N ARG A 323 -9.18 16.51 5.14
CA ARG A 323 -9.43 17.15 6.44
C ARG A 323 -8.28 17.98 7.00
N ILE A 324 -7.06 17.83 6.46
CA ILE A 324 -5.89 18.59 6.90
C ILE A 324 -5.59 19.70 5.88
N SER A 325 -5.52 20.94 6.39
CA SER A 325 -5.25 22.10 5.57
C SER A 325 -3.77 22.21 5.19
N LYS A 326 -3.46 22.85 4.05
CA LYS A 326 -2.08 23.17 3.67
C LYS A 326 -1.35 24.02 4.72
N HIS A 327 -2.09 24.85 5.46
CA HIS A 327 -1.55 25.71 6.53
C HIS A 327 -1.12 24.93 7.77
N GLU A 328 -1.47 23.64 7.86
CA GLU A 328 -1.07 22.76 8.95
C GLU A 328 0.30 22.11 8.71
N LEU A 329 0.90 22.25 7.51
CA LEU A 329 2.21 21.65 7.21
C LEU A 329 3.31 22.10 8.17
N LYS A 330 3.28 23.35 8.64
CA LYS A 330 4.20 23.89 9.65
C LYS A 330 4.12 23.20 11.02
N ASN A 331 3.02 22.49 11.28
CA ASN A 331 2.82 21.70 12.49
C ASN A 331 3.22 20.23 12.31
N ILE A 332 3.53 19.80 11.08
CA ILE A 332 3.92 18.43 10.71
C ILE A 332 5.42 18.34 10.40
N ILE A 333 5.93 19.33 9.67
CA ILE A 333 7.33 19.50 9.32
C ILE A 333 7.89 20.61 10.22
N LEU A 334 8.75 20.23 11.15
CA LEU A 334 9.16 21.06 12.28
C LEU A 334 10.62 21.51 12.12
N GLY A 335 10.99 22.55 12.88
CA GLY A 335 12.40 22.95 13.04
C GLY A 335 13.09 23.44 11.76
N GLY A 336 12.34 23.93 10.78
CA GLY A 336 12.90 24.32 9.49
C GLY A 336 13.26 23.14 8.58
N GLY A 337 12.72 21.94 8.85
CA GLY A 337 12.97 20.75 8.04
C GLY A 337 12.58 20.86 6.57
N GLN A 338 11.61 21.72 6.24
CA GLN A 338 11.28 22.07 4.85
C GLN A 338 12.47 22.62 4.07
N ASN A 339 13.42 23.28 4.74
CA ASN A 339 14.65 23.82 4.12
C ASN A 339 15.69 22.72 3.82
N LEU A 340 15.48 21.50 4.33
CA LEU A 340 16.34 20.35 4.08
C LEU A 340 15.79 19.44 2.96
N LEU A 341 14.57 19.70 2.48
CA LEU A 341 13.99 18.95 1.37
C LEU A 341 14.86 19.08 0.12
N SER A 342 15.08 17.95 -0.55
CA SER A 342 15.77 17.89 -1.84
C SER A 342 14.77 17.48 -2.92
N PRO A 343 14.06 18.47 -3.51
CA PRO A 343 12.84 18.23 -4.27
C PRO A 343 13.07 17.60 -5.66
N GLU A 344 12.08 16.85 -6.15
CA GLU A 344 11.98 16.43 -7.57
C GLU A 344 10.64 16.86 -8.21
N ARG A 345 9.74 15.92 -8.56
CA ARG A 345 8.45 16.18 -9.23
C ARG A 345 7.23 15.91 -8.33
N ARG A 346 7.41 15.81 -7.01
CA ARG A 346 6.38 15.29 -6.07
C ARG A 346 6.00 16.35 -5.03
N LEU A 347 5.40 15.91 -3.92
CA LEU A 347 4.97 16.77 -2.81
C LEU A 347 6.11 17.63 -2.26
N ASP A 348 7.32 17.06 -2.16
CA ASP A 348 8.54 17.75 -1.74
C ASP A 348 8.83 19.00 -2.55
N ALA A 349 8.71 18.93 -3.88
CA ALA A 349 8.90 20.08 -4.77
C ALA A 349 7.88 21.18 -4.53
N LEU A 350 6.64 20.77 -4.29
CA LEU A 350 5.52 21.67 -4.04
C LEU A 350 5.68 22.41 -2.70
N ILE A 351 6.16 21.70 -1.68
CA ILE A 351 6.49 22.29 -0.37
C ILE A 351 7.63 23.30 -0.50
N VAL A 352 8.69 22.98 -1.23
CA VAL A 352 9.85 23.88 -1.42
C VAL A 352 9.47 25.12 -2.23
N SER A 353 8.57 25.00 -3.22
CA SER A 353 8.11 26.14 -4.02
C SER A 353 7.11 27.05 -3.30
N SER A 354 6.66 26.68 -2.11
CA SER A 354 5.61 27.38 -1.35
C SER A 354 6.09 27.76 0.06
N PRO A 355 7.06 28.68 0.19
CA PRO A 355 7.60 29.09 1.49
C PRO A 355 6.54 29.71 2.42
N GLU A 356 5.46 30.27 1.86
CA GLU A 356 4.32 30.82 2.59
C GLU A 356 3.60 29.80 3.49
N LEU A 357 3.78 28.49 3.24
CA LEU A 357 3.21 27.42 4.06
C LEU A 357 3.82 27.35 5.47
N PHE A 358 4.97 28.00 5.68
CA PHE A 358 5.75 27.95 6.93
C PHE A 358 5.91 29.30 7.63
N VAL A 359 5.15 30.30 7.19
CA VAL A 359 5.08 31.63 7.82
C VAL A 359 4.07 31.64 8.96
#